data_AF-K1TKK7-F1
#
_entry.id   AF-K1TKK7-F1
#
_cell.length_a   1.000
_cell.length_b   1.000
_cell.length_c   1.000
_cell.angle_alpha   90.00
_cell.angle_beta   90.00
_cell.angle_gamma   90.00
#
_symmetry.space_group_name_H-M   'P 1'
#
loop_
_entity.id
_entity.type
_entity.pdbx_description
1 polymer ?
#
loop_
_entity_poly.entity_id
_entity_poly.type
_entity_poly.pdbx_seq_one_letter_code
_entity_poly.pdbx_strand_id
1 'polypeptide(L)'
;VYVFGKRRNGYYWEAIKKTGTFKKQIDEYFSLMRIWFRDILVYKATKEEDQIIFQDEYMTIEKMSQTYSFDDINDILKAIDLAESRIKSNVNFDSTIEILLLSIKEKTSGK
;
A
#
# COMPACT_ATOMS: atom_id res chain seq x y z
N VAL A 1 -2.39 -6.96 32.42
CA VAL A 1 -3.26 -6.06 33.20
C VAL A 1 -2.45 -4.81 33.51
N TYR A 2 -2.87 -3.64 32.98
CA TYR A 2 -2.45 -2.24 33.23
C TYR A 2 -1.09 -1.99 33.90
N VAL A 3 -0.18 -1.19 33.33
CA VAL A 3 -0.23 0.27 33.52
C VAL A 3 0.21 1.08 32.27
N PHE A 4 -0.61 2.08 31.96
CA PHE A 4 -0.36 3.22 31.07
C PHE A 4 0.98 3.94 31.31
N GLY A 5 1.72 4.20 30.23
CA GLY A 5 2.84 5.15 30.19
C GLY A 5 2.76 6.01 28.94
N LYS A 6 1.87 7.00 28.93
CA LYS A 6 1.76 8.01 27.87
C LYS A 6 2.99 8.94 27.92
N ARG A 7 3.52 9.28 26.74
CA ARG A 7 4.42 10.41 26.41
C ARG A 7 5.85 10.39 26.97
N ARG A 8 6.76 9.76 26.22
CA ARG A 8 8.15 10.24 26.05
C ARG A 8 8.64 9.86 24.66
N ASN A 9 8.56 10.82 23.73
CA ASN A 9 9.22 10.93 22.41
C ASN A 9 8.31 11.44 21.29
N GLY A 10 7.50 12.47 21.57
CA GLY A 10 6.86 13.26 20.49
C GLY A 10 7.89 13.96 19.62
N TYR A 11 8.97 14.48 20.20
CA TYR A 11 9.98 15.27 19.48
C TYR A 11 10.77 14.47 18.45
N TYR A 12 11.22 13.25 18.77
CA TYR A 12 11.94 12.39 17.81
C TYR A 12 11.03 11.93 16.68
N TRP A 13 9.77 11.58 17.00
CA TRP A 13 8.83 11.14 15.98
C TRP A 13 8.38 12.27 15.07
N GLU A 14 8.17 13.47 15.61
CA GLU A 14 7.92 14.67 14.82
C GLU A 14 9.14 15.11 14.02
N ALA A 15 10.36 14.98 14.57
CA ALA A 15 11.60 15.28 13.86
C ALA A 15 11.79 14.32 12.68
N ILE A 16 11.58 13.01 12.88
CA ILE A 16 11.61 12.01 11.82
C ILE A 16 10.55 12.32 10.76
N LYS A 17 9.30 12.62 11.14
CA LYS A 17 8.23 13.05 10.21
C LYS A 17 8.61 14.31 9.40
N LYS A 18 9.39 15.22 9.97
CA LYS A 18 9.88 16.45 9.30
C LYS A 18 11.11 16.24 8.44
N THR A 19 11.84 15.13 8.59
CA THR A 19 13.01 14.83 7.76
C THR A 19 12.61 14.32 6.38
N GLY A 20 13.42 14.63 5.36
CA GLY A 20 13.24 14.06 4.01
C GLY A 20 13.31 12.53 3.98
N THR A 21 13.96 11.90 4.96
CA THR A 21 14.10 10.44 5.09
C THR A 21 12.75 9.75 5.29
N PHE A 22 11.85 10.32 6.09
CA PHE A 22 10.51 9.75 6.29
C PHE A 22 9.66 9.83 5.02
N LYS A 23 9.71 10.96 4.31
CA LYS A 23 9.04 11.10 3.00
C LYS A 23 9.56 10.08 1.99
N LYS A 24 10.89 9.90 1.92
CA LYS A 24 11.52 8.91 1.05
C LYS A 24 11.07 7.48 1.37
N GLN A 25 11.04 7.10 2.64
CA GLN A 25 10.56 5.78 3.07
C GLN A 25 9.10 5.56 2.67
N ILE A 26 8.24 6.57 2.83
CA ILE A 26 6.83 6.48 2.42
C ILE A 26 6.71 6.30 0.91
N ASP A 27 7.45 7.06 0.11
CA ASP A 27 7.43 6.95 -1.35
C ASP A 27 7.89 5.54 -1.80
N GLU A 28 8.87 4.96 -1.10
CA GLU A 28 9.31 3.57 -1.32
C GLU A 28 8.20 2.57 -1.00
N TYR A 29 7.46 2.75 0.11
CA TYR A 29 6.29 1.91 0.44
C TYR A 29 5.19 1.98 -0.63
N PHE A 30 4.83 3.17 -1.10
CA PHE A 30 3.85 3.33 -2.18
C PHE A 30 4.32 2.66 -3.47
N SER A 31 5.60 2.79 -3.79
CA SER A 31 6.20 2.15 -4.96
C SER A 31 6.11 0.62 -4.88
N LEU A 32 6.43 0.03 -3.72
CA LEU A 32 6.30 -1.41 -3.48
C LEU A 32 4.84 -1.87 -3.63
N MET A 33 3.88 -1.14 -3.08
CA MET A 33 2.46 -1.45 -3.23
C MET A 33 2.02 -1.40 -4.70
N ARG A 34 2.44 -0.39 -5.47
CA ARG A 34 2.14 -0.31 -6.92
C ARG A 34 2.71 -1.52 -7.67
N ILE A 35 3.96 -1.90 -7.38
CA ILE A 35 4.60 -3.06 -8.03
C ILE A 35 3.83 -4.33 -7.69
N TRP A 36 3.43 -4.52 -6.44
CA TRP A 36 2.64 -5.69 -6.02
C TRP A 36 1.33 -5.83 -6.79
N PHE A 37 0.53 -4.76 -6.87
CA PHE A 37 -0.73 -4.80 -7.63
C PHE A 37 -0.53 -4.84 -9.15
N ARG A 38 0.58 -4.28 -9.65
CA ARG A 38 0.98 -4.44 -11.05
C ARG A 38 1.32 -5.89 -11.36
N ASP A 39 2.02 -6.60 -10.50
CA ASP A 39 2.38 -8.00 -10.69
C ASP A 39 1.12 -8.89 -10.76
N ILE A 40 0.14 -8.62 -9.87
CA ILE A 40 -1.18 -9.26 -9.95
C ILE A 40 -1.86 -8.97 -11.29
N LEU A 41 -1.82 -7.71 -11.74
CA LEU A 41 -2.42 -7.29 -13.02
C LEU A 41 -1.75 -7.96 -14.23
N VAL A 42 -0.43 -7.93 -14.27
CA VAL A 42 0.40 -8.50 -15.34
C VAL A 42 0.16 -10.00 -15.43
N TYR A 43 0.23 -10.71 -14.30
CA TYR A 43 -0.03 -12.14 -14.30
C TYR A 43 -1.48 -12.47 -14.68
N LYS A 44 -2.45 -11.66 -14.22
CA LYS A 44 -3.85 -11.84 -14.62
C LYS A 44 -4.02 -11.76 -16.15
N ALA A 45 -3.29 -10.87 -16.80
CA ALA A 45 -3.37 -10.64 -18.25
C ALA A 45 -2.56 -11.65 -19.08
N THR A 46 -1.38 -12.05 -18.61
CA THR A 46 -0.41 -12.81 -19.40
C THR A 46 -0.36 -14.29 -19.03
N LYS A 47 -0.60 -14.63 -17.75
CA LYS A 47 -0.32 -15.94 -17.16
C LYS A 47 1.15 -16.36 -17.20
N GLU A 48 2.04 -15.38 -17.35
CA GLU A 48 3.49 -15.55 -17.43
C GLU A 48 4.16 -15.14 -16.11
N GLU A 49 4.86 -16.08 -15.46
CA GLU A 49 5.55 -15.86 -14.18
C GLU A 49 6.81 -15.01 -14.33
N ASP A 50 7.51 -15.12 -15.46
CA ASP A 50 8.75 -14.38 -15.77
C ASP A 50 8.52 -12.87 -15.89
N GLN A 51 7.28 -12.43 -16.10
CA GLN A 51 6.89 -11.02 -16.21
C GLN A 51 6.61 -10.37 -14.84
N ILE A 52 6.58 -11.15 -13.77
CA ILE A 52 6.34 -10.72 -12.38
C ILE A 52 7.67 -10.34 -11.72
N ILE A 53 7.69 -9.28 -10.91
CA ILE A 53 8.87 -8.92 -10.10
C ILE A 53 9.00 -9.83 -8.87
N PHE A 54 7.92 -10.03 -8.12
CA PHE A 54 7.91 -10.85 -6.91
C PHE A 54 7.70 -12.35 -7.22
N GLN A 55 8.64 -12.94 -7.96
CA GLN A 55 8.56 -14.35 -8.39
C GLN A 55 8.46 -15.33 -7.22
N ASP A 56 9.18 -15.08 -6.12
CA ASP A 56 9.10 -15.91 -4.90
C ASP A 56 7.68 -15.97 -4.30
N GLU A 57 6.83 -14.98 -4.59
CA GLU A 57 5.45 -14.86 -4.12
C GLU A 57 4.41 -15.25 -5.20
N TYR A 58 4.85 -15.89 -6.28
CA TYR A 58 4.03 -16.27 -7.43
C TYR A 58 2.70 -16.92 -7.04
N MET A 59 2.71 -17.91 -6.14
CA MET A 59 1.49 -18.63 -5.75
C MET A 59 0.44 -17.69 -5.14
N THR A 60 0.88 -16.68 -4.39
CA THR A 60 0.02 -15.66 -3.80
C THR A 60 -0.54 -14.75 -4.87
N ILE A 61 0.30 -14.32 -5.81
CA ILE A 61 -0.06 -13.45 -6.93
C ILE A 61 -1.06 -14.14 -7.86
N GLU A 62 -0.84 -15.42 -8.17
CA GLU A 62 -1.76 -16.24 -8.96
C GLU A 62 -3.14 -16.28 -8.29
N LYS A 63 -3.19 -16.63 -7.00
CA LYS A 63 -4.44 -16.68 -6.25
C LYS A 63 -5.16 -15.33 -6.25
N MET A 64 -4.45 -14.24 -5.98
CA MET A 64 -5.03 -12.90 -5.99
C MET A 64 -5.52 -12.49 -7.39
N SER A 65 -4.81 -12.89 -8.45
CA SER A 65 -5.21 -12.64 -9.84
C SER A 65 -6.54 -13.30 -10.21
N GLN A 66 -6.88 -14.40 -9.55
CA GLN A 66 -8.16 -15.09 -9.70
C GLN A 66 -9.26 -14.40 -8.89
N THR A 67 -8.93 -13.87 -7.71
CA THR A 67 -9.89 -13.17 -6.84
C THR A 67 -10.27 -11.78 -7.35
N TYR A 68 -9.30 -10.94 -7.71
CA TYR A 68 -9.57 -9.56 -8.14
C TYR A 68 -9.96 -9.47 -9.60
N SER A 69 -10.95 -8.62 -9.92
CA SER A 69 -11.21 -8.21 -11.30
C SER A 69 -10.16 -7.21 -11.77
N PHE A 70 -10.09 -6.96 -13.08
CA PHE A 70 -9.24 -5.89 -13.62
C PHE A 70 -9.62 -4.52 -13.04
N ASP A 71 -10.91 -4.27 -12.87
CA ASP A 71 -11.42 -3.02 -12.28
C ASP A 71 -11.06 -2.91 -10.80
N ASP A 72 -11.14 -3.99 -10.02
CA ASP A 72 -10.73 -3.99 -8.60
C ASP A 72 -9.26 -3.57 -8.46
N ILE A 73 -8.38 -4.13 -9.29
CA ILE A 73 -6.94 -3.82 -9.26
C ILE A 73 -6.70 -2.38 -9.69
N ASN A 74 -7.39 -1.90 -10.72
CA ASN A 74 -7.27 -0.53 -11.20
C ASN A 74 -7.76 0.49 -10.15
N ASP A 75 -8.86 0.20 -9.46
CA ASP A 75 -9.37 1.02 -8.36
C ASP A 75 -8.38 1.09 -7.20
N ILE A 76 -7.77 -0.04 -6.84
CA ILE A 76 -6.72 -0.09 -5.80
C ILE A 76 -5.52 0.76 -6.22
N LEU A 77 -5.03 0.63 -7.45
CA LEU A 77 -3.92 1.43 -7.96
C LEU A 77 -4.26 2.94 -7.88
N LYS A 78 -5.47 3.35 -8.29
CA LYS A 78 -5.92 4.75 -8.13
C LYS A 78 -5.98 5.20 -6.68
N ALA A 79 -6.40 4.34 -5.76
CA ALA A 79 -6.44 4.66 -4.33
C ALA A 79 -5.03 4.88 -3.75
N ILE A 80 -4.06 4.06 -4.18
CA ILE A 80 -2.63 4.20 -3.84
C ILE A 80 -2.12 5.55 -4.32
N ASP A 81 -2.37 5.91 -5.59
CA ASP A 81 -1.94 7.18 -6.19
C ASP A 81 -2.53 8.40 -5.47
N LEU A 82 -3.81 8.31 -5.12
CA LEU A 82 -4.51 9.35 -4.37
C LEU A 82 -3.93 9.52 -2.96
N ALA A 83 -3.64 8.41 -2.27
CA ALA A 83 -3.06 8.42 -0.93
C ALA A 83 -1.65 9.03 -0.93
N GLU A 84 -0.81 8.65 -1.89
CA GLU A 84 0.54 9.22 -2.05
C GLU A 84 0.48 10.74 -2.29
N SER A 85 -0.39 11.19 -3.20
CA SER A 85 -0.59 12.61 -3.51
C SER A 85 -1.05 13.42 -2.28
N ARG A 86 -1.95 12.86 -1.47
CA ARG A 86 -2.41 13.48 -0.21
C ARG A 86 -1.27 13.66 0.78
N ILE A 87 -0.47 12.62 1.00
CA ILE A 87 0.67 12.69 1.93
C ILE A 87 1.72 13.70 1.44
N LYS A 88 1.99 13.74 0.13
CA LYS A 88 2.89 14.74 -0.49
C LYS A 88 2.39 16.17 -0.28
N SER A 89 1.07 16.37 -0.25
CA SER A 89 0.41 17.65 0.02
C SER A 89 0.35 18.03 1.52
N ASN A 90 1.11 17.36 2.39
CA ASN A 90 1.14 17.52 3.85
C ASN A 90 -0.18 17.18 4.58
N VAL A 91 -1.02 16.32 3.99
CA VAL A 91 -2.21 15.77 4.66
C VAL A 91 -1.78 14.75 5.74
N ASN A 92 -2.59 14.57 6.79
CA ASN A 92 -2.30 13.64 7.87
C ASN A 92 -2.08 12.21 7.33
N PHE A 93 -0.87 11.69 7.57
CA PHE A 93 -0.43 10.36 7.13
C PHE A 93 -1.33 9.25 7.68
N ASP A 94 -1.61 9.27 8.98
CA ASP A 94 -2.29 8.16 9.67
C ASP A 94 -3.71 7.97 9.09
N SER A 95 -4.45 9.07 8.93
CA SER A 95 -5.78 9.04 8.32
C SER A 95 -5.77 8.67 6.83
N THR A 96 -4.73 9.07 6.10
CA THR A 96 -4.63 8.78 4.66
C THR A 96 -4.38 7.29 4.42
N ILE A 97 -3.51 6.67 5.23
CA ILE A 97 -3.25 5.23 5.17
C ILE A 97 -4.47 4.44 5.63
N GLU A 98 -5.17 4.88 6.67
CA GLU A 98 -6.42 4.23 7.11
C GLU A 98 -7.45 4.17 5.98
N ILE A 99 -7.69 5.28 5.28
CA ILE A 99 -8.60 5.31 4.13
C ILE A 99 -8.12 4.37 3.01
N LEU A 100 -6.82 4.37 2.70
CA LEU A 100 -6.26 3.47 1.69
C LEU A 100 -6.51 2.00 2.02
N LEU A 101 -6.22 1.61 3.26
CA LEU A 101 -6.39 0.23 3.72
C LEU A 101 -7.86 -0.20 3.70
N LEU A 102 -8.78 0.71 4.04
CA LEU A 102 -10.22 0.47 3.92
C LEU A 102 -10.62 0.26 2.46
N SER A 103 -10.16 1.12 1.54
CA SER A 103 -10.45 0.98 0.10
C SER A 103 -9.94 -0.35 -0.46
N ILE A 104 -8.74 -0.80 -0.06
CA ILE A 104 -8.22 -2.11 -0.47
C ILE A 104 -9.09 -3.22 0.13
N LYS A 105 -9.40 -3.14 1.42
CA LYS A 105 -10.19 -4.17 2.13
C LYS A 105 -11.59 -4.33 1.54
N GLU A 106 -12.27 -3.26 1.19
CA GLU A 106 -13.60 -3.31 0.56
C GLU A 106 -13.59 -4.16 -0.72
N LYS A 107 -12.52 -4.07 -1.53
CA LYS A 107 -12.36 -4.89 -2.75
C LYS A 107 -12.04 -6.35 -2.44
N THR A 108 -11.49 -6.64 -1.26
CA THR A 108 -11.16 -8.01 -0.81
C THR A 108 -12.35 -8.72 -0.16
N SER A 109 -13.19 -7.98 0.58
CA SER A 109 -14.19 -8.56 1.49
C SER A 109 -15.59 -8.71 0.86
N GLY A 110 -15.77 -8.28 -0.39
CA GLY A 110 -17.00 -8.45 -1.16
C GLY A 110 -17.08 -9.75 -1.98
N LYS A 111 -16.18 -10.71 -1.74
CA LYS A 111 -16.06 -11.98 -2.50
C LYS A 111 -15.83 -13.16 -1.57
#